data_AF-A0A7C2XQE5-F1
#
_entry.id   AF-A0A7C2XQE5-F1
#
_cell.length_a   1.000
_cell.length_b   1.000
_cell.length_c   1.000
_cell.angle_alpha   90.00
_cell.angle_beta   90.00
_cell.angle_gamma   90.00
#
_symmetry.space_group_name_H-M   'P 1'
#
loop_
_entity.id
_entity.type
_entity.pdbx_description
1 polymer ?
#
loop_
_entity_poly.entity_id
_entity_poly.type
_entity_poly.pdbx_seq_one_letter_code
_entity_poly.pdbx_strand_id
1 'polypeptide(L)'
;MITIDFTMPLHIINILLLTVILNIVLYRPIRNILEQRREKISSLGGDIAKFEKNRLLRQEEFERKLQEARAKAKGEFDAVRSATQAESNSKLAALRQEVESAKSTQLKEVENQFATAQTELRSQIDGFAQVMAAKVLGRAI
;
A
#
# COMPACT_ATOMS: atom_id res chain seq x y z
N MET A 1 -29.24 73.47 -64.92
CA MET A 1 -27.90 73.35 -65.53
C MET A 1 -27.00 72.78 -64.45
N ILE A 2 -26.39 71.61 -64.68
CA ILE A 2 -25.41 71.05 -63.73
C ILE A 2 -24.12 71.82 -63.98
N THR A 3 -23.87 72.85 -63.19
CA THR A 3 -22.57 73.49 -63.14
C THR A 3 -21.68 72.59 -62.30
N ILE A 4 -20.67 71.99 -62.94
CA ILE A 4 -19.56 71.38 -62.21
C ILE A 4 -18.72 72.53 -61.69
N ASP A 5 -19.08 72.99 -60.49
CA ASP A 5 -18.34 74.02 -59.78
C ASP A 5 -17.18 73.40 -59.00
N PHE A 6 -16.15 74.20 -58.70
CA PHE A 6 -14.96 73.82 -57.91
C PHE A 6 -15.32 73.26 -56.51
N THR A 7 -16.56 73.47 -56.06
CA THR A 7 -17.13 72.91 -54.83
C THR A 7 -17.32 71.39 -54.88
N MET A 8 -17.56 70.78 -56.06
CA MET A 8 -17.74 69.33 -56.20
C MET A 8 -16.48 68.53 -55.79
N PRO A 9 -15.28 68.83 -56.33
CA PRO A 9 -14.03 68.24 -55.84
C PRO A 9 -13.80 68.46 -54.34
N LEU A 10 -14.17 69.64 -53.82
CA LEU A 10 -14.00 69.98 -52.42
C LEU A 10 -14.92 69.13 -51.51
N HIS A 11 -16.16 68.89 -51.90
CA HIS A 11 -17.07 67.97 -51.21
C HIS A 11 -16.57 66.51 -51.26
N ILE A 12 -16.01 66.07 -52.39
CA ILE A 12 -15.40 64.74 -52.50
C ILE A 12 -14.23 64.60 -51.53
N ILE A 13 -13.33 65.59 -51.48
CA ILE A 13 -12.21 65.61 -50.53
C ILE A 13 -12.72 65.60 -49.09
N ASN A 14 -13.76 66.35 -48.77
CA ASN A 14 -14.36 66.38 -47.43
C ASN A 14 -14.87 64.98 -47.02
N ILE A 15 -15.64 64.32 -47.88
CA ILE A 15 -16.17 62.97 -47.61
C ILE A 15 -15.02 61.96 -47.47
N LEU A 16 -13.99 62.07 -48.32
CA LEU A 16 -12.83 61.19 -48.28
C LEU A 16 -12.03 61.38 -46.98
N LEU A 17 -11.82 62.63 -46.56
CA LEU A 17 -11.17 62.97 -45.30
C LEU A 17 -11.99 62.49 -44.09
N LEU A 18 -13.31 62.68 -44.10
CA LEU A 18 -14.21 62.17 -43.06
C LEU A 18 -14.19 60.64 -42.99
N THR A 19 -14.15 59.95 -44.14
CA THR A 19 -14.07 58.49 -44.23
C THR A 19 -12.76 57.97 -43.62
N VAL A 20 -11.64 58.64 -43.90
CA VAL A 20 -10.33 58.30 -43.34
C VAL A 20 -10.32 58.49 -41.81
N ILE A 21 -10.83 59.62 -41.32
CA ILE A 21 -10.93 59.88 -39.88
C ILE A 21 -11.80 58.82 -39.20
N LEU A 22 -12.98 58.54 -39.77
CA LEU A 22 -13.90 57.56 -39.20
C LEU A 22 -13.33 56.14 -39.22
N ASN A 23 -12.57 55.78 -40.26
CA ASN A 23 -11.87 54.51 -40.33
C ASN A 23 -10.86 54.32 -39.18
N ILE A 24 -10.10 55.37 -38.87
CA ILE A 24 -9.10 55.36 -37.80
C ILE A 24 -9.76 55.38 -36.42
N VAL A 25 -10.76 56.24 -36.23
CA VAL A 25 -11.38 56.48 -34.91
C VAL A 25 -12.39 55.40 -34.52
N LEU A 26 -13.10 54.81 -35.49
CA LEU A 26 -14.24 53.94 -35.19
C LEU A 26 -14.06 52.51 -35.73
N TYR A 27 -13.77 52.35 -37.02
CA TYR A 27 -13.73 51.02 -37.64
C TYR A 27 -12.57 50.16 -37.12
N ARG A 28 -11.36 50.73 -37.02
CA ARG A 28 -10.20 50.02 -36.46
C ARG A 28 -10.41 49.56 -35.00
N PRO A 29 -10.77 50.42 -34.03
CA PRO A 29 -10.92 49.98 -32.65
C PRO A 29 -12.09 49.00 -32.45
N ILE A 30 -13.21 49.18 -33.16
CA ILE A 30 -14.33 48.24 -33.06
C ILE A 30 -13.90 46.85 -33.55
N ARG A 31 -13.19 46.77 -34.69
CA ARG A 31 -12.70 45.50 -35.20
C ARG A 31 -11.73 44.82 -34.23
N ASN A 32 -10.80 45.57 -33.64
CA ASN A 32 -9.88 45.04 -32.64
C ASN A 32 -10.63 44.48 -31.42
N ILE A 33 -11.66 45.16 -30.93
CA ILE A 33 -12.49 44.68 -29.80
C ILE A 33 -13.24 43.40 -30.17
N LEU A 34 -13.77 43.30 -31.40
CA LEU A 34 -14.42 42.07 -31.87
C LEU A 34 -13.43 40.91 -31.97
N GLU A 35 -12.22 41.15 -32.48
CA GLU A 35 -11.16 40.14 -32.57
C GLU A 35 -10.74 39.67 -31.16
N GLN A 36 -10.49 40.59 -30.24
CA GLN A 36 -10.19 40.27 -28.83
C GLN A 36 -11.31 39.47 -28.15
N ARG A 37 -12.58 39.81 -28.41
CA ARG A 37 -13.72 39.04 -27.88
C ARG A 37 -13.76 37.63 -28.45
N ARG A 38 -13.55 37.47 -29.76
CA ARG A 38 -13.50 36.15 -30.41
C ARG A 38 -12.35 35.31 -29.86
N GLU A 39 -11.17 35.89 -29.75
CA GLU A 39 -9.98 35.22 -29.22
C GLU A 39 -10.20 34.79 -27.77
N LYS A 40 -10.74 35.67 -26.91
CA LYS A 40 -11.04 35.33 -25.51
C LYS A 40 -12.06 34.20 -25.38
N ILE A 41 -13.11 34.19 -26.19
CA ILE A 41 -14.11 33.11 -26.20
C ILE A 41 -13.48 31.80 -26.69
N SER A 42 -12.67 31.87 -27.74
CA SER A 42 -11.96 30.70 -28.27
C SER A 42 -10.94 30.15 -27.27
N SER A 43 -10.21 31.01 -26.57
CA SER A 43 -9.23 30.60 -25.57
C SER A 43 -9.90 29.94 -24.36
N LEU A 44 -10.99 30.54 -23.87
CA LEU A 44 -11.83 29.97 -22.81
C LEU A 44 -12.34 28.57 -23.19
N GLY A 45 -12.86 28.40 -24.41
CA GLY A 45 -13.31 27.09 -24.91
C GLY A 45 -12.18 26.06 -25.01
N GLY A 46 -11.02 26.48 -25.53
CA GLY A 46 -9.83 25.63 -25.62
C GLY A 46 -9.28 25.22 -24.25
N ASP A 47 -9.30 26.12 -23.28
CA ASP A 47 -8.85 25.86 -21.92
C ASP A 47 -9.79 24.89 -21.20
N ILE A 48 -11.11 25.02 -21.37
CA ILE A 48 -12.10 24.07 -20.82
C ILE A 48 -11.83 22.65 -21.34
N ALA A 49 -11.65 22.48 -22.65
CA ALA A 49 -11.35 21.19 -23.25
C ALA A 49 -10.02 20.59 -22.74
N LYS A 50 -9.00 21.43 -22.56
CA LYS A 50 -7.72 21.02 -21.94
C LYS A 50 -7.90 20.61 -20.49
N PHE A 51 -8.67 21.35 -19.70
CA PHE A 51 -8.93 21.02 -18.30
C PHE A 51 -9.70 19.71 -18.15
N GLU A 52 -10.68 19.46 -19.02
CA GLU A 52 -11.43 18.21 -19.05
C GLU A 52 -10.53 17.01 -19.39
N LYS A 53 -9.72 17.13 -20.46
CA LYS A 53 -8.73 16.11 -20.81
C LYS A 53 -7.73 15.85 -19.67
N ASN A 54 -7.21 16.92 -19.07
CA ASN A 54 -6.26 16.80 -17.95
C ASN A 54 -6.91 16.22 -16.68
N ARG A 55 -8.22 16.44 -16.46
CA ARG A 55 -8.94 15.79 -15.36
C ARG A 55 -9.03 14.29 -15.56
N LEU A 56 -9.41 13.85 -16.77
CA LEU A 56 -9.50 12.43 -17.10
C LEU A 56 -8.14 11.73 -16.96
N LEU A 57 -7.08 12.33 -17.52
CA LEU A 57 -5.72 11.78 -17.40
C LEU A 57 -5.25 11.71 -15.95
N ARG A 58 -5.48 12.77 -15.16
CA ARG A 58 -5.11 12.76 -13.74
C ARG A 58 -5.89 11.73 -12.93
N GLN A 59 -7.17 11.53 -13.25
CA GLN A 59 -7.98 10.52 -12.59
C GLN A 59 -7.47 9.11 -12.90
N GLU A 60 -7.17 8.82 -14.17
CA GLU A 60 -6.60 7.54 -14.58
C GLU A 60 -5.23 7.28 -13.94
N GLU A 61 -4.35 8.29 -13.91
CA GLU A 61 -3.06 8.19 -13.22
C GLU A 61 -3.21 7.96 -11.72
N PHE A 62 -4.18 8.63 -11.08
CA PHE A 62 -4.46 8.46 -9.65
C PHE A 62 -4.98 7.06 -9.35
N GLU A 63 -5.94 6.57 -10.14
CA GLU A 63 -6.47 5.21 -10.01
C GLU A 63 -5.37 4.16 -10.21
N ARG A 64 -4.51 4.34 -11.23
CA ARG A 64 -3.36 3.46 -11.45
C ARG A 64 -2.39 3.45 -10.27
N LYS A 65 -2.00 4.63 -9.76
CA LYS A 65 -1.11 4.74 -8.59
C LYS A 65 -1.74 4.12 -7.34
N LEU A 66 -3.04 4.29 -7.15
CA LEU A 66 -3.76 3.70 -6.02
C LEU A 66 -3.80 2.17 -6.11
N GLN A 67 -4.05 1.62 -7.30
CA GLN A 67 -4.00 0.17 -7.54
C GLN A 67 -2.58 -0.38 -7.32
N GLU A 68 -1.55 0.30 -7.83
CA GLU A 68 -0.15 -0.10 -7.63
C GLU A 68 0.24 -0.07 -6.15
N ALA A 69 -0.13 0.98 -5.42
CA ALA A 69 0.12 1.08 -3.98
C ALA A 69 -0.60 -0.03 -3.19
N ARG A 70 -1.87 -0.34 -3.54
CA ARG A 70 -2.61 -1.46 -2.94
C ARG A 70 -1.97 -2.81 -3.26
N ALA A 71 -1.50 -3.01 -4.48
CA ALA A 71 -0.82 -4.23 -4.88
C ALA A 71 0.50 -4.42 -4.13
N LYS A 72 1.30 -3.36 -3.98
CA LYS A 72 2.54 -3.38 -3.17
C LYS A 72 2.25 -3.68 -1.71
N ALA A 73 1.29 -2.98 -1.10
CA ALA A 73 0.89 -3.21 0.29
C ALA A 73 0.40 -4.64 0.52
N LYS A 74 -0.41 -5.18 -0.40
CA LYS A 74 -0.86 -6.58 -0.34
C LYS A 74 0.32 -7.55 -0.47
N GLY A 75 1.25 -7.30 -1.41
CA GLY A 75 2.44 -8.12 -1.60
C GLY A 75 3.34 -8.15 -0.35
N GLU A 76 3.58 -6.99 0.27
CA GLU A 76 4.33 -6.90 1.52
C GLU A 76 3.61 -7.61 2.67
N PHE A 77 2.29 -7.43 2.80
CA PHE A 77 1.51 -8.10 3.83
C PHE A 77 1.51 -9.62 3.67
N ASP A 78 1.33 -10.12 2.45
CA ASP A 78 1.36 -11.55 2.14
C ASP A 78 2.76 -12.14 2.38
N ALA A 79 3.83 -11.40 2.05
CA ALA A 79 5.20 -11.80 2.32
C ALA A 79 5.50 -11.88 3.82
N VAL A 80 5.12 -10.86 4.59
CA VAL A 80 5.27 -10.85 6.06
C VAL A 80 4.47 -12.00 6.67
N ARG A 81 3.21 -12.19 6.25
CA ARG A 81 2.37 -13.29 6.74
C ARG A 81 2.99 -14.66 6.46
N SER A 82 3.49 -14.88 5.25
CA SER A 82 4.16 -16.14 4.88
C SER A 82 5.43 -16.35 5.70
N ALA A 83 6.24 -15.31 5.90
CA ALA A 83 7.46 -15.38 6.71
C ALA A 83 7.13 -15.70 8.18
N THR A 84 6.16 -15.01 8.79
CA THR A 84 5.73 -15.28 10.16
C THR A 84 5.17 -16.69 10.31
N GLN A 85 4.42 -17.19 9.34
CA GLN A 85 3.87 -18.54 9.37
C GLN A 85 4.96 -19.61 9.25
N ALA A 86 5.95 -19.39 8.38
CA ALA A 86 7.11 -20.28 8.25
C ALA A 86 7.96 -20.29 9.54
N GLU A 87 8.25 -19.12 10.12
CA GLU A 87 9.01 -19.01 11.36
C GLU A 87 8.26 -19.63 12.55
N SER A 88 6.95 -19.40 12.65
CA SER A 88 6.11 -20.01 13.69
C SER A 88 6.09 -21.53 13.58
N ASN A 89 5.94 -22.07 12.36
CA ASN A 89 5.98 -23.51 12.14
C ASN A 89 7.35 -24.11 12.49
N SER A 90 8.43 -23.42 12.14
CA SER A 90 9.79 -23.84 12.48
C SER A 90 10.02 -23.85 14.00
N LYS A 91 9.63 -22.77 14.71
CA LYS A 91 9.70 -22.71 16.17
C LYS A 91 8.86 -23.79 16.83
N LEU A 92 7.65 -24.04 16.32
CA LEU A 92 6.77 -25.09 16.84
C LEU A 92 7.36 -26.48 16.62
N ALA A 93 8.00 -26.73 15.48
CA ALA A 93 8.68 -27.99 15.19
C ALA A 93 9.89 -28.20 16.10
N ALA A 94 10.73 -27.16 16.29
CA ALA A 94 11.87 -27.21 17.21
C ALA A 94 11.42 -27.47 18.66
N LEU A 95 10.39 -26.76 19.12
CA LEU A 95 9.84 -26.97 20.47
C LEU A 95 9.28 -28.38 20.64
N ARG A 96 8.58 -28.92 19.64
CA ARG A 96 8.09 -30.31 19.68
C ARG A 96 9.25 -31.31 19.77
N GLN A 97 10.33 -31.09 19.03
CA GLN A 97 11.50 -31.96 19.09
C GLN A 97 12.19 -31.90 20.46
N GLU A 98 12.29 -30.71 21.06
CA GLU A 98 12.84 -30.52 22.40
C GLU A 98 11.95 -31.16 23.49
N VAL A 99 10.63 -31.04 23.37
CA VAL A 99 9.69 -31.71 24.28
C VAL A 99 9.79 -33.23 24.17
N GLU A 100 9.90 -33.78 22.95
CA GLU A 100 10.02 -35.23 22.74
C GLU A 100 11.36 -35.75 23.28
N SER A 101 12.46 -35.02 23.07
CA SER A 101 13.76 -35.39 23.63
C SER A 101 13.79 -35.33 25.15
N ALA A 102 13.21 -34.28 25.75
CA ALA A 102 13.06 -34.14 27.19
C ALA A 102 12.21 -35.28 27.79
N LYS A 103 11.09 -35.61 27.15
CA LYS A 103 10.23 -36.74 27.55
C LYS A 103 10.97 -38.06 27.49
N SER A 104 11.71 -38.32 26.42
CA SER A 104 12.51 -39.56 26.28
C SER A 104 13.59 -39.67 27.36
N THR A 105 14.21 -38.54 27.73
CA THR A 105 15.23 -38.48 28.77
C THR A 105 14.64 -38.72 30.15
N GLN A 106 13.48 -38.10 30.45
CA GLN A 106 12.76 -38.33 31.69
C GLN A 106 12.29 -39.78 31.83
N LEU A 107 11.82 -40.41 30.75
CA LEU A 107 11.43 -41.83 30.78
C LEU A 107 12.63 -42.74 31.10
N LYS A 108 13.79 -42.49 30.49
CA LYS A 108 15.02 -43.23 30.81
C LYS A 108 15.46 -43.03 32.26
N GLU A 109 15.34 -41.81 32.77
CA GLU A 109 15.67 -41.51 34.16
C GLU A 109 14.74 -42.25 35.13
N VAL A 110 13.44 -42.31 34.83
CA VAL A 110 12.47 -43.09 35.60
C VAL A 110 12.78 -44.58 35.55
N GLU A 111 13.13 -45.14 34.39
CA GLU A 111 13.57 -46.54 34.28
C GLU A 111 14.82 -46.82 35.13
N ASN A 112 15.82 -45.93 35.09
CA ASN A 112 17.03 -46.04 35.90
C ASN A 112 16.71 -45.99 37.41
N GLN A 113 15.83 -45.08 37.83
CA GLN A 113 15.38 -44.99 39.21
C GLN A 113 14.64 -46.25 39.64
N PHE A 114 13.79 -46.82 38.77
CA PHE A 114 13.07 -48.05 39.05
C PHE A 114 14.03 -49.25 39.19
N ALA A 115 15.05 -49.36 38.31
CA ALA A 115 16.07 -50.38 38.39
C ALA A 115 16.91 -50.25 39.67
N THR A 116 17.28 -49.03 40.05
CA THR A 116 18.04 -48.74 41.28
C THR A 116 17.22 -49.12 42.51
N ALA A 117 15.95 -48.68 42.59
CA ALA A 117 15.03 -49.03 43.67
C ALA A 117 14.78 -50.55 43.77
N GLN A 118 14.66 -51.24 42.64
CA GLN A 118 14.50 -52.70 42.62
C GLN A 118 15.75 -53.43 43.14
N THR A 119 16.95 -52.91 42.83
CA THR A 119 18.21 -53.46 43.32
C THR A 119 18.37 -53.23 44.81
N GLU A 120 18.00 -52.05 45.30
CA GLU A 120 18.00 -51.71 46.72
C GLU A 120 16.98 -52.55 47.51
N LEU A 121 15.75 -52.72 46.99
CA LEU A 121 14.75 -53.62 47.55
C LEU A 121 15.25 -55.06 47.62
N ARG A 122 15.95 -55.56 46.59
CA ARG A 122 16.59 -56.90 46.62
C ARG A 122 17.66 -57.01 47.70
N SER A 123 18.49 -55.99 47.88
CA SER A 123 19.46 -55.96 48.98
C SER A 123 18.80 -55.92 50.36
N GLN A 124 17.65 -55.25 50.48
CA GLN A 124 16.88 -55.20 51.72
C GLN A 124 16.07 -56.48 51.98
N ILE A 125 15.71 -57.24 50.94
CA ILE A 125 14.98 -58.52 51.06
C ILE A 125 15.78 -59.53 51.89
N ASP A 126 17.10 -59.60 51.77
CA ASP A 126 17.91 -60.51 52.62
C ASP A 126 17.85 -60.12 54.10
N GLY A 127 17.83 -58.82 54.40
CA GLY A 127 17.64 -58.30 55.76
C GLY A 127 16.22 -58.54 56.29
N PHE A 128 15.19 -58.32 55.46
CA PHE A 128 13.80 -58.64 55.80
C PHE A 128 13.59 -60.16 55.98
N ALA A 129 14.24 -60.99 55.17
CA ALA A 129 14.19 -62.45 55.28
C ALA A 129 14.87 -62.93 56.56
N GLN A 130 16.00 -62.34 56.96
CA GLN A 130 16.62 -62.61 58.27
C GLN A 130 15.72 -62.18 59.43
N VAL A 131 15.10 -61.00 59.37
CA VAL A 131 14.19 -60.53 60.43
C VAL A 131 12.93 -61.39 60.49
N MET A 132 12.36 -61.80 59.36
CA MET A 132 11.24 -62.76 59.34
C MET A 132 11.64 -64.13 59.86
N ALA A 133 12.80 -64.67 59.44
CA ALA A 133 13.31 -65.95 59.90
C ALA A 133 13.58 -65.93 61.41
N ALA A 134 14.17 -64.86 61.94
CA ALA A 134 14.37 -64.66 63.38
C ALA A 134 13.04 -64.59 64.15
N LYS A 135 12.01 -63.97 63.56
CA LYS A 135 10.67 -63.83 64.18
C LYS A 135 9.83 -65.11 64.13
N VAL A 136 10.00 -65.95 63.10
CA VAL A 136 9.33 -67.25 62.96
C VAL A 136 10.05 -68.36 63.73
N LEU A 137 11.39 -68.34 63.78
CA LEU A 137 12.20 -69.36 64.48
C LEU A 137 12.44 -69.06 65.96
N GLY A 138 11.96 -67.93 66.47
CA GLY A 138 11.84 -67.67 67.91
C GLY A 138 13.15 -67.61 68.70
N ARG A 139 14.30 -67.48 68.04
CA ARG A 139 15.59 -67.19 68.67
C ARG A 139 16.40 -66.24 67.79
N ALA A 140 16.77 -65.13 68.39
CA ALA A 140 17.69 -64.16 67.82
C ALA A 140 19.01 -64.84 67.46
N ILE A 141 19.37 -64.74 66.18
CA ILE A 141 20.76 -64.78 65.71
C ILE A 141 20.98 -63.42 65.06
#